data_AF-A0A7W5PCX3-F1
#
_entry.id   AF-A0A7W5PCX3-F1
#
_cell.length_a   1.000
_cell.length_b   1.000
_cell.length_c   1.000
_cell.angle_alpha   90.00
_cell.angle_beta   90.00
_cell.angle_gamma   90.00
#
_symmetry.space_group_name_H-M   'P 1'
#
loop_
_entity.id
_entity.type
_entity.pdbx_description
1 polymer ?
#
loop_
_entity_poly.entity_id
_entity_poly.type
_entity_poly.pdbx_seq_one_letter_code
_entity_poly.pdbx_strand_id
1 'polypeptide(L)'
;MIVESLDPASLIDPATLRRAVQDYLVFGNAYLEPVTSRLGGVIGLRHALARFTRRGLVDGQFWWVPGTVDATPLAAGTVQLMMPDVSQELYGVPEYLSALQSALLNEAATLFRRRYYLNGSHAGFILYATGDIDPNDCEAIKAAMRASKGPGNFRNMFVHAPNGKEGSIRVLPIAEVGAKDEFLGIKNATQADVMAAHRVPPQLLGIVPAQGSAFGNPKDATAMFLQLEIAPLQAVFLELNAHLGAEVIRFRARDPVG
;
A
#
# COMPACT_ATOMS: atom_id res chain seq x y z
N MET A 1 15.18 10.35 5.80
CA MET A 1 14.69 10.30 7.19
C MET A 1 15.52 9.38 8.08
N ILE A 2 15.15 8.14 8.42
CA ILE A 2 15.97 7.39 9.43
C ILE A 2 17.38 7.04 8.93
N VAL A 3 17.51 6.65 7.66
CA VAL A 3 18.81 6.35 7.05
C VAL A 3 19.70 7.59 6.95
N GLU A 4 19.10 8.78 6.85
CA GLU A 4 19.83 10.04 6.79
C GLU A 4 20.45 10.40 8.12
N SER A 5 19.77 10.11 9.23
CA SER A 5 20.33 10.29 10.58
C SER A 5 21.39 9.25 10.94
N LEU A 6 21.66 8.24 10.11
CA LEU A 6 22.66 7.22 10.42
C LEU A 6 24.05 7.85 10.56
N ASP A 7 24.74 7.52 11.64
CA ASP A 7 26.11 7.96 11.87
C ASP A 7 27.08 7.14 11.00
N PRO A 8 28.01 7.77 10.26
CA PRO A 8 29.00 7.08 9.44
C PRO A 8 29.87 6.06 10.18
N ALA A 9 30.01 6.15 11.51
CA ALA A 9 30.74 5.18 12.31
C ALA A 9 29.96 3.88 12.61
N SER A 10 28.68 3.82 12.23
CA SER A 10 27.87 2.62 12.38
C SER A 10 28.42 1.48 11.53
N LEU A 11 28.36 0.25 12.06
CA LEU A 11 28.77 -0.96 11.34
C LEU A 11 27.73 -1.40 10.30
N ILE A 12 26.48 -0.99 10.47
CA ILE A 12 25.43 -1.18 9.46
C ILE A 12 25.53 -0.11 8.37
N ASP A 13 25.51 -0.53 7.10
CA ASP A 13 25.51 0.41 5.98
C ASP A 13 24.10 0.98 5.71
N PRO A 14 24.00 2.17 5.08
CA PRO A 14 22.72 2.83 4.78
C PRO A 14 21.74 1.97 3.97
N ALA A 15 22.23 1.12 3.05
CA ALA A 15 21.36 0.30 2.21
C ALA A 15 20.77 -0.88 2.98
N THR A 16 21.56 -1.51 3.86
CA THR A 16 21.09 -2.55 4.77
C THR A 16 20.07 -2.00 5.75
N LEU A 17 20.33 -0.83 6.36
CA LEU A 17 19.36 -0.19 7.23
C LEU A 17 18.05 0.13 6.48
N ARG A 18 18.13 0.64 5.24
CA ARG A 18 16.94 0.95 4.43
C ARG A 18 16.07 -0.28 4.20
N ARG A 19 16.68 -1.43 3.89
CA ARG A 19 15.96 -2.69 3.69
C ARG A 19 15.33 -3.19 4.99
N ALA A 20 16.07 -3.12 6.10
CA ALA A 20 15.57 -3.55 7.40
C ALA A 20 14.39 -2.69 7.87
N VAL A 21 14.47 -1.36 7.70
CA VAL A 21 13.36 -0.45 8.02
C VAL A 21 12.13 -0.74 7.17
N GLN A 22 12.32 -1.01 5.87
CA GLN A 22 11.21 -1.38 4.99
C GLN A 22 10.53 -2.65 5.48
N ASP A 23 11.30 -3.68 5.83
CA ASP A 23 10.76 -4.95 6.33
C ASP A 23 10.05 -4.77 7.68
N TYR A 24 10.63 -3.97 8.59
CA TYR A 24 10.00 -3.64 9.86
C TYR A 24 8.63 -2.99 9.64
N LEU A 25 8.56 -1.97 8.78
CA LEU A 25 7.31 -1.23 8.53
C LEU A 25 6.26 -2.06 7.75
N VAL A 26 6.69 -2.94 6.83
CA VAL A 26 5.77 -3.72 5.99
C VAL A 26 5.31 -5.01 6.65
N PHE A 27 6.22 -5.73 7.30
CA PHE A 27 5.98 -7.06 7.86
C PHE A 27 5.90 -7.06 9.39
N GLY A 28 6.13 -5.93 10.06
CA GLY A 28 6.25 -5.85 11.52
C GLY A 28 7.53 -6.50 12.05
N ASN A 29 8.45 -6.93 11.18
CA ASN A 29 9.63 -7.71 11.54
C ASN A 29 10.83 -7.30 10.68
N ALA A 30 12.01 -7.19 11.29
CA ALA A 30 13.28 -7.03 10.59
C ALA A 30 14.32 -7.99 11.17
N TYR A 31 15.05 -8.68 10.30
CA TYR A 31 16.06 -9.67 10.70
C TYR A 31 17.43 -9.22 10.22
N LEU A 32 18.37 -9.12 11.16
CA LEU A 32 19.76 -8.74 10.89
C LEU A 32 20.72 -9.81 11.40
N GLU A 33 21.51 -10.36 10.48
CA GLU A 33 22.56 -11.33 10.76
C GLU A 33 23.88 -10.59 11.04
N PRO A 34 24.56 -10.87 12.17
CA PRO A 34 25.86 -10.29 12.43
C PRO A 34 26.91 -10.88 11.48
N VAL A 35 27.71 -10.01 10.88
CA VAL A 35 28.91 -10.40 10.13
C VAL A 35 30.08 -10.30 11.10
N THR A 36 30.71 -11.43 11.43
CA THR A 36 31.80 -11.50 12.40
C THR A 36 33.16 -11.63 11.72
N SER A 37 34.17 -10.95 12.26
CA SER A 37 35.57 -11.17 11.91
C SER A 37 36.07 -12.54 12.37
N ARG A 38 37.26 -12.94 11.91
CA ARG A 38 37.94 -14.17 12.38
C ARG A 38 38.21 -14.20 13.88
N LEU A 39 38.28 -13.04 14.52
CA LEU A 39 38.49 -12.88 15.96
C LEU A 39 37.18 -12.83 16.75
N GLY A 40 36.03 -12.98 16.10
CA GLY A 40 34.70 -13.05 16.73
C GLY A 40 33.97 -11.71 16.90
N GLY A 41 34.64 -10.56 16.71
CA GLY A 41 33.99 -9.25 16.78
C GLY A 41 33.06 -9.00 15.59
N VAL A 42 31.90 -8.37 15.83
CA VAL A 42 30.96 -7.93 14.80
C VAL A 42 31.59 -6.78 14.00
N ILE A 43 31.62 -6.91 12.68
CA ILE A 43 32.19 -5.92 11.74
C ILE A 43 31.15 -5.35 10.78
N GLY A 44 29.92 -5.85 10.81
CA GLY A 44 28.82 -5.41 9.97
C GLY A 44 27.56 -6.21 10.21
N LEU A 45 26.48 -5.81 9.55
CA LEU A 45 25.20 -6.51 9.59
C LEU A 45 24.75 -6.85 8.16
N ARG A 46 24.10 -8.00 8.00
CA ARG A 46 23.43 -8.40 6.77
C ARG A 46 21.93 -8.50 7.02
N HIS A 47 21.13 -7.95 6.11
CA HIS A 47 19.68 -8.05 6.17
C HIS A 47 19.19 -9.37 5.57
N ALA A 48 18.28 -10.05 6.28
CA ALA A 48 17.53 -11.18 5.78
C ALA A 48 16.07 -10.78 5.53
N LEU A 49 15.52 -11.14 4.35
CA LEU A 49 14.16 -10.73 3.96
C LEU A 49 13.11 -11.35 4.89
N ALA A 50 12.38 -10.52 5.62
CA ALA A 50 11.43 -10.94 6.64
C ALA A 50 10.34 -11.87 6.10
N ARG A 51 9.90 -11.67 4.85
CA ARG A 51 8.91 -12.53 4.17
C ARG A 51 9.29 -14.01 4.19
N PHE A 52 10.58 -14.31 4.06
CA PHE A 52 11.10 -15.67 3.91
C PHE A 52 11.82 -16.17 5.17
N THR A 53 11.98 -15.35 6.20
CA THR A 53 12.55 -15.78 7.47
C THR A 53 11.48 -16.42 8.35
N ARG A 54 11.82 -17.53 9.01
CA ARG A 54 10.98 -18.22 10.00
C ARG A 54 11.75 -18.39 11.32
N ARG A 55 11.06 -18.30 12.45
CA ARG A 55 11.64 -18.58 13.76
C ARG A 55 11.73 -20.08 13.95
N GLY A 56 12.85 -20.56 14.47
CA GLY A 56 13.06 -21.95 14.83
C GLY A 56 12.31 -22.32 16.11
N LEU A 57 12.35 -23.61 16.46
CA LEU A 57 11.76 -24.10 17.72
C LEU A 57 12.58 -23.72 18.94
N VAL A 58 13.89 -23.50 18.77
CA VAL A 58 14.80 -23.03 19.81
C VAL A 58 14.90 -21.52 19.70
N ASP A 59 14.86 -20.83 20.84
CA ASP A 59 14.96 -19.39 20.88
C ASP A 59 16.27 -18.88 20.24
N GLY A 60 16.19 -17.75 19.54
CA GLY A 60 17.31 -17.18 18.78
C GLY A 60 17.68 -17.93 17.48
N GLN A 61 16.99 -19.03 17.12
CA GLN A 61 17.18 -19.67 15.83
C GLN A 61 16.25 -19.07 14.77
N PHE A 62 16.82 -18.82 13.59
CA PHE A 62 16.08 -18.33 12.44
C PHE A 62 16.47 -19.11 11.19
N TRP A 63 15.52 -19.26 10.29
CA TRP A 63 15.66 -20.07 9.09
C TRP A 63 15.20 -19.28 7.87
N TRP A 64 15.97 -19.35 6.81
CA TRP A 64 15.62 -18.85 5.49
C TRP A 64 14.83 -19.92 4.73
N VAL A 65 13.59 -19.60 4.35
CA VAL A 65 12.63 -20.50 3.71
C VAL A 65 11.96 -19.81 2.51
N PRO A 66 12.61 -19.76 1.35
CA PRO A 66 12.07 -19.11 0.14
C PRO A 66 11.06 -20.00 -0.60
N GLY A 67 10.87 -21.24 -0.15
CA GLY A 67 9.88 -22.20 -0.67
C GLY A 67 10.39 -23.12 -1.77
N THR A 68 11.37 -22.71 -2.56
CA THR A 68 11.92 -23.49 -3.69
C THR A 68 13.17 -24.30 -3.36
N VAL A 69 13.83 -23.99 -2.25
CA VAL A 69 15.02 -24.68 -1.73
C VAL A 69 14.78 -25.09 -0.28
N ASP A 70 15.54 -26.09 0.16
CA ASP A 70 15.55 -26.52 1.56
C ASP A 70 15.82 -25.35 2.49
N ALA A 71 15.20 -25.40 3.66
CA ALA A 71 15.37 -24.37 4.68
C ALA A 71 16.86 -24.31 5.11
N THR A 72 17.45 -23.13 5.05
CA THR A 72 18.84 -22.92 5.49
C THR A 72 18.87 -22.11 6.78
N PRO A 73 19.65 -22.51 7.80
CA PRO A 73 19.73 -21.74 9.04
C PRO A 73 20.42 -20.39 8.77
N LEU A 74 19.93 -19.33 9.39
CA LEU A 74 20.61 -18.03 9.43
C LEU A 74 21.76 -18.07 10.44
N ALA A 75 22.65 -17.08 10.37
CA ALA A 75 23.80 -16.99 11.27
C ALA A 75 23.38 -16.98 12.76
N ALA A 76 24.19 -17.60 13.61
CA ALA A 76 24.01 -17.47 15.05
C ALA A 76 24.13 -16.00 15.47
N GLY A 77 23.30 -15.57 16.42
CA GLY A 77 23.22 -14.17 16.85
C GLY A 77 22.40 -13.28 15.90
N THR A 78 21.66 -13.85 14.94
CA THR A 78 20.66 -13.11 14.17
C THR A 78 19.66 -12.46 15.11
N VAL A 79 19.42 -11.16 14.93
CA VAL A 79 18.48 -10.40 15.76
C VAL A 79 17.19 -10.17 14.99
N GLN A 80 16.06 -10.43 15.64
CA GLN A 80 14.73 -10.05 15.17
C GLN A 80 14.30 -8.78 15.92
N LEU A 81 14.16 -7.68 15.19
CA LEU A 81 13.38 -6.54 15.67
C LEU A 81 11.93 -6.79 15.28
N MET A 82 11.01 -6.70 16.23
CA MET A 82 9.60 -6.96 16.00
C MET A 82 8.72 -5.88 16.63
N MET A 83 7.66 -5.49 15.92
CA MET A 83 6.59 -4.70 16.52
C MET A 83 5.86 -5.54 17.58
N PRO A 84 5.40 -4.94 18.68
CA PRO A 84 4.57 -5.66 19.65
C PRO A 84 3.28 -6.19 19.01
N ASP A 85 2.86 -7.39 19.41
CA ASP A 85 1.55 -7.95 19.11
C ASP A 85 0.83 -8.34 20.40
N VAL A 86 -0.50 -8.21 20.38
CA VAL A 86 -1.35 -8.54 21.55
C VAL A 86 -1.70 -10.01 21.61
N SER A 87 -1.52 -10.75 20.52
CA SER A 87 -1.99 -12.13 20.39
C SER A 87 -0.85 -13.15 20.50
N GLN A 88 0.39 -12.77 20.19
CA GLN A 88 1.56 -13.64 20.27
C GLN A 88 2.89 -12.88 20.44
N GLU A 89 3.96 -13.60 20.78
CA GLU A 89 5.31 -13.08 21.09
C GLU A 89 6.38 -13.55 20.08
N LEU A 90 5.96 -14.09 18.94
CA LEU A 90 6.78 -14.70 17.91
C LEU A 90 7.11 -13.76 16.74
N TYR A 91 6.14 -12.96 16.31
CA TYR A 91 6.21 -12.09 15.13
C TYR A 91 5.55 -10.75 15.41
N GLY A 92 6.07 -9.68 14.83
CA GLY A 92 5.38 -8.41 14.88
C GLY A 92 4.23 -8.29 13.88
N VAL A 93 3.28 -7.42 14.22
CA VAL A 93 2.13 -7.06 13.39
C VAL A 93 2.26 -5.59 12.97
N PRO A 94 2.21 -5.28 11.66
CA PRO A 94 2.38 -3.90 11.20
C PRO A 94 1.15 -3.04 11.48
N GLU A 95 1.37 -1.78 11.88
CA GLU A 95 0.31 -0.84 12.29
C GLU A 95 -0.72 -0.54 11.19
N TYR A 96 -0.28 -0.50 9.92
CA TYR A 96 -1.15 -0.19 8.78
C TYR A 96 -2.22 -1.25 8.53
N LEU A 97 -2.11 -2.44 9.15
CA LEU A 97 -3.10 -3.51 9.03
C LEU A 97 -4.50 -3.04 9.44
N SER A 98 -4.58 -2.11 10.40
CA SER A 98 -5.81 -1.47 10.85
C SER A 98 -6.56 -0.71 9.73
N ALA A 99 -5.83 -0.15 8.76
CA ALA A 99 -6.38 0.59 7.62
C ALA A 99 -6.40 -0.23 6.32
N LEU A 100 -6.13 -1.53 6.37
CA LEU A 100 -6.07 -2.38 5.17
C LEU A 100 -7.37 -2.35 4.37
N GLN A 101 -8.52 -2.42 5.04
CA GLN A 101 -9.83 -2.36 4.37
C GLN A 101 -10.06 -1.01 3.69
N SER A 102 -9.65 0.10 4.34
CA SER A 102 -9.72 1.42 3.74
C SER A 102 -8.81 1.53 2.52
N ALA A 103 -7.58 0.99 2.57
CA ALA A 103 -6.67 0.96 1.43
C ALA A 103 -7.25 0.15 0.25
N LEU A 104 -7.80 -1.04 0.50
CA LEU A 104 -8.42 -1.88 -0.52
C LEU A 104 -9.65 -1.21 -1.15
N LEU A 105 -10.49 -0.57 -0.33
CA LEU A 105 -11.65 0.17 -0.81
C LEU A 105 -11.22 1.39 -1.66
N ASN A 106 -10.15 2.08 -1.26
CA ASN A 106 -9.56 3.18 -2.02
C ASN A 106 -9.10 2.68 -3.41
N GLU A 107 -8.36 1.57 -3.47
CA GLU A 107 -7.91 0.95 -4.72
C GLU A 107 -9.10 0.56 -5.60
N ALA A 108 -10.10 -0.13 -5.03
CA ALA A 108 -11.30 -0.54 -5.75
C ALA A 108 -12.03 0.65 -6.36
N ALA A 109 -12.16 1.77 -5.64
CA ALA A 109 -12.76 3.00 -6.15
C ALA A 109 -11.96 3.59 -7.34
N THR A 110 -10.62 3.57 -7.30
CA THR A 110 -9.79 3.98 -8.46
C THR A 110 -10.04 3.07 -9.65
N LEU A 111 -9.96 1.75 -9.46
CA LEU A 111 -10.11 0.78 -10.53
C LEU A 111 -11.49 0.86 -11.17
N PHE A 112 -12.53 1.06 -10.36
CA PHE A 112 -13.88 1.30 -10.84
C PHE A 112 -13.95 2.55 -11.73
N ARG A 113 -13.46 3.70 -11.26
CA ARG A 113 -13.46 4.95 -12.05
C ARG A 113 -12.66 4.82 -13.35
N ARG A 114 -11.53 4.11 -13.32
CA ARG A 114 -10.74 3.84 -14.54
C ARG A 114 -11.52 2.99 -15.53
N ARG A 115 -12.15 1.89 -15.08
CA ARG A 115 -13.00 1.04 -15.93
C ARG A 115 -14.21 1.81 -16.46
N TYR A 116 -14.84 2.61 -15.62
CA TYR A 116 -15.95 3.48 -15.98
C TYR A 116 -15.58 4.44 -17.11
N TYR A 117 -14.43 5.13 -16.98
CA TYR A 117 -13.92 6.02 -18.02
C TYR A 117 -13.58 5.27 -19.33
N LEU A 118 -12.90 4.10 -19.24
CA LEU A 118 -12.56 3.29 -20.41
C LEU A 118 -13.79 2.73 -21.14
N ASN A 119 -14.89 2.49 -20.42
CA ASN A 119 -16.19 2.10 -20.97
C ASN A 119 -17.02 3.31 -21.44
N GLY A 120 -16.42 4.50 -21.44
CA GLY A 120 -17.01 5.73 -21.95
C GLY A 120 -18.11 6.32 -21.08
N SER A 121 -17.88 6.27 -19.76
CA SER A 121 -18.69 6.96 -18.75
C SER A 121 -20.15 6.50 -18.71
N HIS A 122 -20.38 5.20 -18.84
CA HIS A 122 -21.70 4.59 -18.60
C HIS A 122 -21.52 3.20 -17.97
N ALA A 123 -22.33 2.87 -16.97
CA ALA A 123 -22.40 1.58 -16.29
C ALA A 123 -23.14 0.52 -17.14
N GLY A 124 -23.37 0.82 -18.42
CA GLY A 124 -24.24 0.06 -19.31
C GLY A 124 -25.71 0.48 -19.22
N PHE A 125 -26.50 -0.01 -20.16
CA PHE A 125 -27.93 0.25 -20.28
C PHE A 125 -28.65 -1.02 -20.73
N ILE A 126 -29.95 -1.09 -20.45
CA ILE A 126 -30.80 -2.17 -20.98
C ILE A 126 -31.43 -1.65 -22.27
N LEU A 127 -31.05 -2.22 -23.42
CA LEU A 127 -31.78 -1.97 -24.65
C LEU A 127 -33.06 -2.82 -24.63
N TYR A 128 -34.19 -2.14 -24.46
CA TYR A 128 -35.51 -2.74 -24.50
C TYR A 128 -36.10 -2.54 -25.90
N ALA A 129 -36.35 -3.65 -26.59
CA ALA A 129 -36.94 -3.65 -27.93
C ALA A 129 -38.24 -4.47 -27.91
N THR A 130 -39.30 -3.95 -28.52
CA THR A 130 -40.63 -4.56 -28.63
C THR A 130 -41.18 -4.40 -30.05
N GLY A 131 -41.94 -5.41 -30.52
CA GLY A 131 -42.46 -5.50 -31.88
C GLY A 131 -41.78 -6.59 -32.71
N ASP A 132 -42.25 -6.77 -33.96
CA ASP A 132 -41.74 -7.77 -34.90
C ASP A 132 -40.47 -7.26 -35.59
N ILE A 133 -39.33 -7.34 -34.88
CA ILE A 133 -38.00 -7.08 -35.46
C ILE A 133 -37.51 -8.39 -36.09
N ASP A 134 -36.98 -8.32 -37.31
CA ASP A 134 -36.42 -9.49 -37.99
C ASP A 134 -35.31 -10.12 -37.13
N PRO A 135 -35.26 -11.46 -37.00
CA PRO A 135 -34.22 -12.14 -36.22
C PRO A 135 -32.79 -11.78 -36.64
N ASN A 136 -32.55 -11.55 -37.94
CA ASN A 136 -31.22 -11.18 -38.45
C ASN A 136 -30.85 -9.75 -38.03
N ASP A 137 -31.80 -8.81 -38.10
CA ASP A 137 -31.59 -7.45 -37.62
C ASP A 137 -31.34 -7.42 -36.12
N CYS A 138 -32.02 -8.29 -35.37
CA CYS A 138 -31.83 -8.42 -33.93
C CYS A 138 -30.42 -8.91 -33.57
N GLU A 139 -29.88 -9.88 -34.31
CA GLU A 139 -28.49 -10.33 -34.15
C GLU A 139 -27.47 -9.28 -34.64
N ALA A 140 -27.77 -8.55 -35.71
CA ALA A 140 -26.93 -7.45 -36.19
C ALA A 140 -26.83 -6.31 -35.15
N ILE A 141 -27.95 -5.95 -34.51
CA ILE A 141 -27.99 -4.98 -33.42
C ILE A 141 -27.17 -5.47 -32.23
N LYS A 142 -27.34 -6.73 -31.80
CA LYS A 142 -26.53 -7.33 -30.72
C LYS A 142 -25.03 -7.32 -31.05
N ALA A 143 -24.66 -7.67 -32.29
CA ALA A 143 -23.28 -7.68 -32.74
C ALA A 143 -22.68 -6.27 -32.78
N ALA A 144 -23.42 -5.29 -33.30
CA ALA A 144 -23.02 -3.89 -33.31
C ALA A 144 -22.81 -3.34 -31.89
N MET A 145 -23.72 -3.68 -30.95
CA MET A 145 -23.58 -3.29 -29.54
C MET A 145 -22.41 -3.98 -28.83
N ARG A 146 -22.05 -5.20 -29.20
CA ARG A 146 -20.84 -5.88 -28.68
C ARG A 146 -19.58 -5.23 -29.24
N ALA A 147 -19.57 -4.89 -30.52
CA ALA A 147 -18.47 -4.21 -31.20
C ALA A 147 -18.29 -2.76 -30.72
N SER A 148 -19.35 -2.10 -30.27
CA SER A 148 -19.30 -0.74 -29.73
C SER A 148 -18.72 -0.66 -28.30
N LYS A 149 -18.40 -1.79 -27.66
CA LYS A 149 -17.73 -1.81 -26.34
C LYS A 149 -16.23 -1.58 -26.51
N GLY A 150 -15.69 -0.56 -25.83
CA GLY A 150 -14.26 -0.30 -25.72
C GLY A 150 -13.88 1.17 -25.96
N PRO A 151 -12.64 1.57 -25.62
CA PRO A 151 -12.17 2.94 -25.80
C PRO A 151 -12.28 3.38 -27.27
N GLY A 152 -12.97 4.50 -27.54
CA GLY A 152 -13.09 5.08 -28.89
C GLY A 152 -14.21 4.54 -29.78
N ASN A 153 -15.05 3.60 -29.30
CA ASN A 153 -16.07 2.91 -30.12
C ASN A 153 -17.50 3.48 -30.03
N PHE A 154 -17.66 4.78 -29.78
CA PHE A 154 -18.97 5.44 -29.84
C PHE A 154 -19.40 5.70 -31.28
N ARG A 155 -20.12 4.75 -31.87
CA ARG A 155 -20.78 4.91 -33.16
C ARG A 155 -22.28 5.08 -32.94
N ASN A 156 -22.85 6.11 -33.57
CA ASN A 156 -24.30 6.28 -33.61
C ASN A 156 -24.92 5.07 -34.33
N MET A 157 -25.98 4.49 -33.77
CA MET A 157 -26.71 3.37 -34.33
C MET A 157 -28.06 3.85 -34.87
N PHE A 158 -28.33 3.58 -36.14
CA PHE A 158 -29.63 3.85 -36.77
C PHE A 158 -30.40 2.54 -36.87
N VAL A 159 -31.67 2.54 -36.45
CA VAL A 159 -32.56 1.38 -36.56
C VAL A 159 -33.84 1.82 -37.26
N HIS A 160 -34.22 1.10 -38.32
CA HIS A 160 -35.47 1.34 -39.05
C HIS A 160 -36.54 0.34 -38.59
N ALA A 161 -37.61 0.83 -37.98
CA ALA A 161 -38.71 0.03 -37.47
C ALA A 161 -40.04 0.50 -38.08
N PRO A 162 -40.42 0.00 -39.28
CA PRO A 162 -41.52 0.55 -40.08
C PRO A 162 -42.92 0.45 -39.42
N ASN A 163 -43.12 -0.49 -38.49
CA ASN A 163 -44.36 -0.65 -37.71
C ASN A 163 -44.17 -0.40 -36.20
N GLY A 164 -43.06 0.23 -35.80
CA GLY A 164 -42.74 0.45 -34.39
C GLY A 164 -43.70 1.45 -33.73
N LYS A 165 -44.30 1.07 -32.60
CA LYS A 165 -45.00 2.04 -31.74
C LYS A 165 -43.99 2.93 -31.02
N GLU A 166 -44.45 4.09 -30.53
CA GLU A 166 -43.61 4.98 -29.74
C GLU A 166 -43.06 4.24 -28.52
N GLY A 167 -41.74 4.16 -28.43
CA GLY A 167 -41.07 3.38 -27.38
C GLY A 167 -40.83 1.90 -27.67
N SER A 168 -41.04 1.48 -28.90
CA SER A 168 -40.67 0.15 -29.38
C SER A 168 -39.20 -0.15 -29.13
N ILE A 169 -38.30 0.80 -29.33
CA ILE A 169 -36.88 0.70 -28.95
C ILE A 169 -36.58 1.79 -27.91
N ARG A 170 -36.20 1.38 -26.71
CA ARG A 170 -35.84 2.29 -25.62
C ARG A 170 -34.57 1.82 -24.95
N VAL A 171 -33.71 2.79 -24.67
CA VAL A 171 -32.58 2.60 -23.76
C VAL A 171 -33.10 2.87 -22.35
N LEU A 172 -33.21 1.81 -21.55
CA LEU A 172 -33.52 1.94 -20.14
C LEU A 172 -32.18 2.13 -19.39
N PRO A 173 -31.92 3.31 -18.84
CA PRO A 173 -30.71 3.52 -18.06
C PRO A 173 -30.79 2.62 -16.81
N ILE A 174 -29.73 1.86 -16.55
CA ILE A 174 -29.55 1.26 -15.23
C ILE A 174 -29.23 2.45 -14.33
N ALA A 175 -30.10 2.72 -13.34
CA ALA A 175 -29.99 3.91 -12.50
C ALA A 175 -28.58 3.99 -11.88
N GLU A 176 -27.82 4.96 -12.37
CA GLU A 176 -26.42 5.22 -12.00
C GLU A 176 -26.33 6.37 -10.96
N VAL A 177 -27.47 6.97 -10.65
CA VAL A 177 -27.60 8.35 -10.13
C VAL A 177 -27.13 8.49 -8.68
N GLY A 178 -26.97 7.40 -7.92
CA GLY A 178 -26.48 7.46 -6.52
C GLY A 178 -24.97 7.29 -6.35
N ALA A 179 -24.29 6.57 -7.24
CA ALA A 179 -22.90 6.16 -7.00
C ALA A 179 -21.86 7.24 -7.36
N LYS A 180 -22.20 8.15 -8.30
CA LYS A 180 -21.26 9.17 -8.80
C LYS A 180 -20.77 10.12 -7.71
N ASP A 181 -21.64 10.54 -6.79
CA ASP A 181 -21.29 11.50 -5.73
C ASP A 181 -20.53 10.84 -4.56
N GLU A 182 -20.70 9.53 -4.35
CA GLU A 182 -20.12 8.85 -3.20
C GLU A 182 -18.66 8.42 -3.42
N PHE A 183 -18.17 8.31 -4.66
CA PHE A 183 -16.77 7.94 -4.93
C PHE A 183 -15.77 8.96 -4.37
N LEU A 184 -16.10 10.25 -4.42
CA LEU A 184 -15.23 11.28 -3.84
C LEU A 184 -15.24 11.18 -2.31
N GLY A 185 -16.40 10.91 -1.71
CA GLY A 185 -16.54 10.66 -0.27
C GLY A 185 -15.72 9.45 0.19
N ILE A 186 -15.85 8.31 -0.49
CA ILE A 186 -15.07 7.09 -0.23
C ILE A 186 -13.58 7.40 -0.34
N LYS A 187 -13.15 8.11 -1.39
CA LYS A 187 -11.73 8.49 -1.56
C LYS A 187 -11.20 9.34 -0.42
N ASN A 188 -11.95 10.35 -0.01
CA ASN A 188 -11.53 11.25 1.06
C ASN A 188 -11.47 10.53 2.42
N ALA A 189 -12.49 9.73 2.75
CA ALA A 189 -12.53 8.96 4.00
C ALA A 189 -11.39 7.95 4.06
N THR A 190 -11.26 7.11 3.03
CA THR A 190 -10.20 6.08 2.99
C THR A 190 -8.80 6.67 2.93
N GLN A 191 -8.60 7.83 2.30
CA GLN A 191 -7.33 8.54 2.34
C GLN A 191 -6.99 9.00 3.76
N ALA A 192 -7.97 9.54 4.49
CA ALA A 192 -7.77 9.96 5.89
C ALA A 192 -7.38 8.78 6.78
N ASP A 193 -8.05 7.63 6.64
CA ASP A 193 -7.74 6.42 7.41
C ASP A 193 -6.31 5.92 7.16
N VAL A 194 -5.88 5.86 5.89
CA VAL A 194 -4.53 5.40 5.54
C VAL A 194 -3.47 6.37 6.06
N MET A 195 -3.70 7.68 5.97
CA MET A 195 -2.79 8.68 6.53
C MET A 195 -2.69 8.56 8.05
N ALA A 196 -3.83 8.37 8.73
CA ALA A 196 -3.88 8.21 10.17
C ALA A 196 -3.11 6.95 10.61
N ALA A 197 -3.27 5.83 9.91
CA ALA A 197 -2.56 4.59 10.21
C ALA A 197 -1.05 4.69 10.02
N HIS A 198 -0.58 5.50 9.08
CA HIS A 198 0.85 5.79 8.90
C HIS A 198 1.37 6.95 9.76
N ARG A 199 0.48 7.68 10.45
CA ARG A 199 0.79 8.82 11.32
C ARG A 199 1.67 9.91 10.66
N VAL A 200 1.58 10.04 9.34
CA VAL A 200 2.34 11.04 8.57
C VAL A 200 1.48 12.30 8.36
N PRO A 201 1.97 13.49 8.74
CA PRO A 201 1.25 14.73 8.47
C PRO A 201 1.00 14.94 6.96
N PRO A 202 -0.20 15.39 6.56
CA PRO A 202 -0.58 15.50 5.15
C PRO A 202 0.30 16.46 4.36
N GLN A 203 0.84 17.51 4.98
CA GLN A 203 1.75 18.46 4.30
C GLN A 203 3.04 17.79 3.85
N LEU A 204 3.54 16.80 4.62
CA LEU A 204 4.77 16.07 4.28
C LEU A 204 4.55 15.07 3.13
N LEU A 205 3.30 14.65 2.91
CA LEU A 205 2.89 13.82 1.79
C LEU A 205 2.62 14.63 0.51
N GLY A 206 2.79 15.96 0.54
CA GLY A 206 2.50 16.85 -0.58
C GLY A 206 1.01 17.03 -0.85
N ILE A 207 0.14 16.76 0.14
CA ILE A 207 -1.29 16.94 0.01
C ILE A 207 -1.61 18.44 0.14
N VAL A 208 -2.40 18.95 -0.80
CA VAL A 208 -2.90 20.33 -0.78
C VAL A 208 -4.17 20.38 0.06
N PRO A 209 -4.32 21.36 0.97
CA PRO A 209 -5.53 21.47 1.78
C PRO A 209 -6.75 21.78 0.93
N ALA A 210 -7.92 21.35 1.42
CA ALA A 210 -9.20 21.71 0.81
C ALA A 210 -9.38 23.24 0.79
N GLN A 211 -10.17 23.73 -0.17
CA GLN A 211 -10.40 25.15 -0.36
C GLN A 211 -10.93 25.80 0.94
N GLY A 212 -10.26 26.87 1.40
CA GLY A 212 -10.60 27.55 2.66
C GLY A 212 -10.03 26.90 3.94
N SER A 213 -9.22 25.84 3.82
CA SER A 213 -8.47 25.22 4.93
C SER A 213 -6.97 25.44 4.76
N ALA A 214 -6.24 25.42 5.88
CA ALA A 214 -4.77 25.49 5.91
C ALA A 214 -4.23 24.51 6.95
N PHE A 215 -3.18 23.77 6.58
CA PHE A 215 -2.59 22.78 7.46
C PHE A 215 -1.60 23.35 8.49
N GLY A 216 -1.32 24.66 8.48
CA GLY A 216 -0.32 25.29 9.35
C GLY A 216 1.12 25.19 8.81
N ASN A 217 2.11 25.45 9.67
CA ASN A 217 3.52 25.54 9.28
C ASN A 217 4.16 24.15 9.03
N PRO A 218 4.72 23.90 7.83
CA PRO A 218 5.36 22.62 7.52
C PRO A 218 6.55 22.26 8.42
N LYS A 219 7.27 23.25 8.95
CA LYS A 219 8.41 23.00 9.86
C LYS A 219 7.96 22.36 11.16
N ASP A 220 6.86 22.83 11.73
CA ASP A 220 6.32 22.30 12.99
C ASP A 220 5.77 20.88 12.78
N ALA A 221 5.11 20.63 11.66
CA ALA A 221 4.67 19.29 11.27
C ALA A 221 5.86 18.32 11.09
N THR A 222 6.94 18.78 10.47
CA THR A 222 8.18 17.99 10.31
C THR A 222 8.81 17.69 11.66
N ALA A 223 8.91 18.68 12.55
CA ALA A 223 9.46 18.51 13.88
C ALA A 223 8.66 17.50 14.72
N MET A 224 7.33 17.61 14.71
CA MET A 224 6.43 16.69 15.39
C MET A 224 6.57 15.26 14.84
N PHE A 225 6.57 15.09 13.51
CA PHE A 225 6.72 13.77 12.89
C PHE A 225 8.06 13.11 13.23
N LEU A 226 9.14 13.88 13.21
CA LEU A 226 10.45 13.37 13.60
C LEU A 226 10.50 12.97 15.08
N GLN A 227 9.82 13.70 15.97
CA GLN A 227 9.78 13.40 17.40
C GLN A 227 8.87 12.21 17.75
N LEU A 228 7.70 12.10 17.11
CA LEU A 228 6.68 11.11 17.45
C LEU A 228 6.81 9.80 16.66
N GLU A 229 7.41 9.83 15.47
CA GLU A 229 7.51 8.66 14.58
C GLU A 229 8.96 8.22 14.35
N ILE A 230 9.85 9.16 13.99
CA ILE A 230 11.22 8.79 13.60
C ILE A 230 12.11 8.49 14.80
N ALA A 231 12.04 9.27 15.88
CA ALA A 231 12.83 9.01 17.08
C ALA A 231 12.45 7.68 17.77
N PRO A 232 11.16 7.30 17.92
CA PRO A 232 10.80 5.98 18.40
C PRO A 232 11.26 4.85 17.46
N LEU A 233 11.16 5.04 16.14
CA LEU A 233 11.69 4.07 15.19
C LEU A 233 13.22 3.91 15.31
N GLN A 234 13.96 5.00 15.50
CA GLN A 234 15.40 4.96 15.79
C GLN A 234 15.69 4.18 17.07
N ALA A 235 14.90 4.38 18.13
CA ALA A 235 15.05 3.67 19.40
C ALA A 235 14.93 2.14 19.24
N VAL A 236 13.94 1.66 18.45
CA VAL A 236 13.80 0.23 18.13
C VAL A 236 15.07 -0.31 17.46
N PHE A 237 15.61 0.41 16.48
CA PHE A 237 16.83 -0.04 15.81
C PHE A 237 18.08 0.05 16.71
N LEU A 238 18.13 0.95 17.69
CA LEU A 238 19.20 1.00 18.68
C LEU A 238 19.24 -0.24 19.60
N GLU A 239 18.13 -0.98 19.74
CA GLU A 239 18.09 -2.24 20.48
C GLU A 239 19.04 -3.30 19.90
N LEU A 240 19.41 -3.20 18.61
CA LEU A 240 20.42 -4.06 18.00
C LEU A 240 21.74 -4.04 18.78
N ASN A 241 22.10 -2.89 19.35
CA ASN A 241 23.33 -2.76 20.12
C ASN A 241 23.30 -3.60 21.40
N ALA A 242 22.16 -3.62 22.08
CA ALA A 242 21.96 -4.40 23.30
C ALA A 242 21.95 -5.91 22.99
N HIS A 243 21.28 -6.31 21.91
CA HIS A 243 21.20 -7.71 21.49
C HIS A 243 22.56 -8.28 21.07
N LEU A 244 23.39 -7.49 20.41
CA LEU A 244 24.70 -7.91 19.90
C LEU A 244 25.87 -7.60 20.85
N GLY A 245 25.61 -6.88 21.95
CA GLY A 245 26.63 -6.47 22.90
C GLY A 245 27.71 -5.55 22.30
N ALA A 246 27.39 -4.83 21.21
CA ALA A 246 28.32 -3.98 20.48
C ALA A 246 27.58 -2.77 19.89
N GLU A 247 28.25 -1.61 19.76
CA GLU A 247 27.70 -0.43 19.07
C GLU A 247 27.72 -0.66 17.55
N VAL A 248 26.72 -1.38 17.03
CA VAL A 248 26.58 -1.69 15.60
C VAL A 248 25.84 -0.59 14.83
N ILE A 249 24.99 0.17 15.51
CA ILE A 249 24.23 1.26 14.94
C ILE A 249 24.21 2.47 15.87
N ARG A 250 24.41 3.65 15.28
CA ARG A 250 24.32 4.93 15.97
C ARG A 250 23.61 5.95 15.08
N PHE A 251 22.80 6.80 15.68
CA PHE A 251 22.17 7.93 14.99
C PHE A 251 22.80 9.24 15.44
N ARG A 252 22.95 10.18 14.50
CA ARG A 252 23.42 11.54 14.77
C ARG A 252 22.40 12.27 15.65
N ALA A 253 22.90 13.04 16.61
CA ALA A 253 22.05 13.95 17.37
C ALA A 253 21.37 14.94 16.41
N ARG A 254 20.07 15.16 16.60
CA ARG A 254 19.30 16.12 15.82
C ARG A 254 19.39 17.49 16.50
N ASP A 255 19.62 18.54 15.71
CA ASP A 255 19.42 19.90 16.18
C ASP A 255 17.91 20.15 16.39
N PRO A 256 17.47 20.57 17.59
CA PRO A 256 16.05 20.76 17.90
C PRO A 256 15.37 21.87 17.07
N VAL A 257 16.12 22.60 16.26
CA VAL A 257 15.67 23.77 15.48
C VAL A 257 15.57 23.49 13.96
N GLY A 258 15.97 22.29 13.52
CA GLY A 258 16.01 21.88 12.10
C GLY A 258 14.99 20.82 11.74
#